data_AF-W4GD35-F1
#
_entry.id   AF-W4GD35-F1
#
_cell.length_a   1.000
_cell.length_b   1.000
_cell.length_c   1.000
_cell.angle_alpha   90.00
_cell.angle_beta   90.00
_cell.angle_gamma   90.00
#
_symmetry.space_group_name_H-M   'P 1'
#
loop_
_entity.id
_entity.type
_entity.pdbx_description
1 polymer ?
#
loop_
_entity_poly.entity_id
_entity_poly.type
_entity_poly.pdbx_seq_one_letter_code
_entity_poly.pdbx_strand_id
1 'polypeptide(L)'
;MPVKGRLPHGAFQKLCTVYGCHWRTVSRIWTRAVDSLAQGAGIADTAAKIVGNSGRKLTRRHDDIEAAIRSVPHHQRQTLRSVAAHSGIPKTSIVRHMKAVTRLKARSSYVKPYLTEANQHLHKIIDG
;
A
#
# COMPACT_ATOMS: atom_id res chain seq x y z
N MET A 1 -9.78 29.78 -30.70
CA MET A 1 -10.38 28.89 -31.70
C MET A 1 -9.29 28.44 -32.69
N PRO A 2 -9.29 27.19 -33.17
CA PRO A 2 -8.37 26.74 -34.22
C PRO A 2 -8.55 27.58 -35.49
N VAL A 3 -7.45 27.92 -36.16
CA VAL A 3 -7.48 28.62 -37.46
C VAL A 3 -7.22 27.57 -38.54
N LYS A 4 -8.18 27.35 -39.43
CA LYS A 4 -8.08 26.33 -40.52
C LYS A 4 -7.75 24.91 -40.01
N GLY A 5 -8.30 24.53 -38.85
CA GLY A 5 -8.05 23.21 -38.24
C GLY A 5 -6.66 23.04 -37.62
N ARG A 6 -5.82 24.09 -37.60
CA ARG A 6 -4.52 24.09 -36.94
C ARG A 6 -4.54 24.98 -35.71
N LEU A 7 -3.85 24.54 -34.66
CA LEU A 7 -3.71 25.30 -33.43
C LEU A 7 -2.77 26.50 -33.68
N PRO A 8 -3.09 27.71 -33.21
CA PRO A 8 -2.23 28.87 -33.42
C PRO A 8 -0.86 28.67 -32.76
N HIS A 9 0.17 29.28 -33.35
CA HIS A 9 1.52 29.24 -32.79
C HIS A 9 1.52 29.78 -31.33
N GLY A 10 2.27 29.12 -30.45
CA GLY A 10 2.34 29.47 -29.04
C GLY A 10 1.12 29.07 -28.19
N ALA A 11 0.10 28.42 -28.75
CA ALA A 11 -1.06 27.96 -27.96
C ALA A 11 -0.66 26.98 -26.85
N PHE A 12 0.24 26.03 -27.15
CA PHE A 12 0.76 25.13 -26.14
C PHE A 12 1.56 25.88 -25.07
N GLN A 13 2.35 26.88 -25.46
CA GLN A 13 3.14 27.68 -24.52
C GLN A 13 2.24 28.43 -23.53
N LYS A 14 1.12 28.99 -24.01
CA LYS A 14 0.12 29.62 -23.13
C LYS A 14 -0.45 28.63 -22.12
N LEU A 15 -0.79 27.42 -22.56
CA LEU A 15 -1.28 26.36 -21.67
C LEU A 15 -0.19 25.88 -20.69
N CYS A 16 1.08 25.83 -21.11
CA CYS A 16 2.20 25.53 -20.23
C CYS A 16 2.33 26.54 -19.09
N THR A 17 2.20 27.83 -19.40
CA THR A 17 2.24 28.89 -18.38
C THR A 17 1.08 28.76 -17.39
N VAL A 18 -0.13 28.44 -17.88
CA VAL A 18 -1.32 28.29 -17.03
C VAL A 18 -1.24 27.06 -16.13
N TYR A 19 -0.84 25.90 -16.68
CA TYR A 19 -0.88 24.62 -15.97
C TYR A 19 0.47 24.18 -15.36
N GLY A 20 1.53 24.98 -15.53
CA GLY A 20 2.85 24.68 -14.97
C GLY A 20 3.45 23.36 -15.47
N CYS A 21 3.15 22.96 -16.72
CA CYS A 21 3.59 21.69 -17.27
C CYS A 21 4.39 21.87 -18.55
N HIS A 22 5.22 20.88 -18.88
CA HIS A 22 6.04 20.88 -20.09
C HIS A 22 5.16 20.78 -21.35
N TRP A 23 5.52 21.50 -22.43
CA TRP A 23 4.74 21.57 -23.68
C TRP A 23 4.46 20.20 -24.32
N ARG A 24 5.37 19.24 -24.16
CA ARG A 24 5.16 17.85 -24.62
C ARG A 24 3.95 17.18 -23.96
N THR A 25 3.63 17.53 -22.70
CA THR A 25 2.45 17.01 -22.01
C THR A 25 1.19 17.56 -22.65
N VAL A 26 1.12 18.87 -22.87
CA VAL A 26 -0.01 19.54 -23.53
C VAL A 26 -0.20 19.01 -24.95
N SER A 27 0.88 18.93 -25.74
CA SER A 27 0.85 18.39 -27.10
C SER A 27 0.37 16.94 -27.13
N ARG A 28 0.81 16.10 -26.19
CA ARG A 28 0.38 14.69 -26.12
C ARG A 28 -1.11 14.56 -25.80
N ILE A 29 -1.63 15.37 -24.88
CA ILE A 29 -3.06 15.39 -24.53
C ILE A 29 -3.88 15.88 -25.74
N TRP A 30 -3.41 16.93 -26.42
CA TRP A 30 -4.06 17.45 -27.62
C TRP A 30 -4.15 16.42 -28.74
N THR A 31 -3.04 15.75 -29.07
CA THR A 31 -3.04 14.68 -30.08
C THR A 31 -4.01 13.56 -29.72
N ARG A 32 -4.03 13.11 -28.46
CA ARG A 32 -4.98 12.08 -27.99
C ARG A 32 -6.44 12.50 -28.16
N ALA A 33 -6.76 13.73 -27.81
CA ALA A 33 -8.09 14.28 -27.96
C ALA A 33 -8.53 14.28 -29.44
N VAL A 34 -7.66 14.74 -30.34
CA VAL A 34 -7.92 14.78 -31.78
C VAL A 34 -8.09 13.36 -32.35
N ASP A 35 -7.18 12.44 -32.01
CA ASP A 35 -7.24 11.04 -32.47
C ASP A 35 -8.52 10.34 -31.99
N SER A 36 -8.95 10.60 -30.76
CA SER A 36 -10.18 10.05 -30.19
C SER A 36 -11.43 10.52 -30.95
N LEU A 37 -11.50 11.82 -31.25
CA LEU A 37 -12.59 12.37 -32.05
C LEU A 37 -12.58 11.83 -33.48
N ALA A 38 -11.39 11.68 -34.08
CA ALA A 38 -11.24 11.10 -35.42
C ALA A 38 -11.68 9.62 -35.48
N GLN A 39 -11.56 8.89 -34.37
CA GLN A 39 -12.04 7.51 -34.21
C GLN A 39 -13.54 7.41 -33.91
N GLY A 40 -14.27 8.54 -33.91
CA GLY A 40 -15.72 8.56 -33.72
C GLY A 40 -16.18 8.65 -32.27
N ALA A 41 -15.30 8.98 -31.33
CA ALA A 41 -15.72 9.24 -29.96
C ALA A 41 -16.59 10.51 -29.90
N GLY A 42 -17.73 10.45 -29.19
CA GLY A 42 -18.62 11.60 -29.03
C GLY A 42 -18.03 12.75 -28.20
N ILE A 43 -16.97 12.48 -27.42
CA ILE A 43 -16.22 13.45 -26.61
C ILE A 43 -14.73 13.08 -26.72
N ALA A 44 -13.86 14.10 -26.71
CA ALA A 44 -12.42 13.91 -26.73
C ALA A 44 -11.90 13.12 -25.50
N ASP A 45 -11.35 11.93 -25.73
CA ASP A 45 -10.69 11.15 -24.69
C ASP A 45 -9.29 11.72 -24.38
N THR A 46 -9.14 12.21 -23.15
CA THR A 46 -7.88 12.72 -22.60
C THR A 46 -7.39 11.92 -21.40
N ALA A 47 -8.03 10.79 -21.10
CA ALA A 47 -7.73 10.00 -19.91
C ALA A 47 -6.30 9.47 -19.93
N ALA A 48 -5.76 9.25 -18.72
CA ALA A 48 -4.48 8.58 -18.57
C ALA A 48 -4.62 7.12 -19.02
N LYS A 49 -3.81 6.69 -19.98
CA LYS A 49 -3.73 5.28 -20.42
C LYS A 49 -2.92 4.39 -19.47
N ILE A 50 -2.80 4.79 -18.21
CA ILE A 50 -2.13 3.97 -17.19
C ILE A 50 -3.08 2.82 -16.88
N VAL A 51 -2.69 1.62 -17.29
CA VAL A 51 -3.47 0.41 -17.01
C VAL A 51 -3.56 0.22 -15.50
N GLY A 52 -4.73 -0.21 -15.01
CA GLY A 52 -4.92 -0.61 -13.62
C GLY A 52 -3.91 -1.70 -13.22
N ASN A 53 -3.61 -1.81 -11.93
CA ASN A 53 -2.63 -2.78 -11.42
C ASN A 53 -1.21 -2.67 -12.02
N SER A 54 -0.84 -1.50 -12.55
CA SER A 54 0.50 -1.18 -13.09
C SER A 54 1.57 -0.91 -12.03
N GLY A 55 1.17 -0.84 -10.75
CA GLY A 55 2.10 -0.70 -9.63
C GLY A 55 2.96 -1.94 -9.38
N ARG A 56 3.94 -1.79 -8.48
CA ARG A 56 4.84 -2.87 -8.05
C ARG A 56 4.03 -4.07 -7.55
N LYS A 57 4.26 -5.23 -8.16
CA LYS A 57 3.62 -6.49 -7.73
C LYS A 57 4.10 -6.90 -6.33
N LEU A 58 3.21 -7.58 -5.61
CA LEU A 58 3.52 -8.08 -4.27
C LEU A 58 4.58 -9.19 -4.37
N THR A 59 5.69 -9.03 -3.63
CA THR A 59 6.84 -9.95 -3.68
C THR A 59 6.60 -11.30 -2.99
N ARG A 60 5.74 -11.34 -1.96
CA ARG A 60 5.46 -12.55 -1.16
C ARG A 60 3.97 -12.68 -0.92
N ARG A 61 3.41 -13.90 -1.02
CA ARG A 61 2.00 -14.13 -0.70
C ARG A 61 1.79 -14.02 0.81
N HIS A 62 0.54 -13.84 1.21
CA HIS A 62 0.20 -13.77 2.63
C HIS A 62 0.54 -15.08 3.33
N ASP A 63 0.24 -16.22 2.73
CA ASP A 63 0.53 -17.53 3.30
C ASP A 63 2.04 -17.76 3.52
N ASP A 64 2.88 -17.31 2.59
CA ASP A 64 4.35 -17.38 2.73
C ASP A 64 4.85 -16.56 3.94
N ILE A 65 4.30 -15.35 4.11
CA ILE A 65 4.65 -14.47 5.24
C ILE A 65 4.21 -15.12 6.55
N GLU A 66 3.03 -15.72 6.56
CA GLU A 66 2.48 -16.40 7.72
C GLU A 66 3.29 -17.63 8.12
N ALA A 67 3.66 -18.46 7.14
CA ALA A 67 4.51 -19.62 7.35
C ALA A 67 5.88 -19.20 7.91
N ALA A 68 6.50 -18.16 7.33
CA ALA A 68 7.79 -17.64 7.79
C ALA A 68 7.73 -17.02 9.20
N ILE A 69 6.62 -16.41 9.60
CA ILE A 69 6.45 -15.91 10.97
C ILE A 69 6.19 -17.07 11.93
N ARG A 70 5.42 -18.09 11.52
CA ARG A 70 5.09 -19.24 12.36
C ARG A 70 6.30 -20.12 12.65
N SER A 71 7.24 -20.23 11.72
CA SER A 71 8.49 -20.98 11.91
C SER A 71 9.40 -20.37 12.97
N VAL A 72 9.25 -19.07 13.27
CA VAL A 72 10.00 -18.41 14.35
C VAL A 72 9.50 -18.91 15.72
N PRO A 73 10.37 -19.32 16.66
CA PRO A 73 9.97 -19.66 18.02
C PRO A 73 9.18 -18.55 18.71
N HIS A 74 8.21 -18.89 19.58
CA HIS A 74 7.33 -17.89 20.20
C HIS A 74 8.11 -16.80 20.99
N HIS A 75 9.15 -17.19 21.72
CA HIS A 75 9.96 -16.24 22.49
C HIS A 75 10.73 -15.24 21.61
N GLN A 76 10.92 -15.53 20.32
CA GLN A 76 11.53 -14.62 19.34
C GLN A 76 10.48 -13.78 18.59
N ARG A 77 9.17 -14.00 18.84
CA ARG A 77 8.06 -13.26 18.21
C ARG A 77 7.56 -12.05 19.02
N GLN A 78 8.36 -11.56 19.97
CA GLN A 78 7.93 -10.51 20.91
C GLN A 78 7.83 -9.13 20.27
N THR A 79 8.81 -8.78 19.42
CA THR A 79 8.86 -7.49 18.75
C THR A 79 8.89 -7.66 17.23
N LEU A 80 8.29 -6.72 16.50
CA LEU A 80 8.36 -6.71 15.03
C LEU A 80 9.80 -6.70 14.50
N ARG A 81 10.75 -6.14 15.27
CA ARG A 81 12.18 -6.16 14.93
C ARG A 81 12.75 -7.57 15.05
N SER A 82 12.48 -8.25 16.15
CA SER A 82 12.90 -9.65 16.38
C SER A 82 12.28 -10.58 15.35
N VAL A 83 10.97 -10.48 15.10
CA VAL A 83 10.29 -11.26 14.06
C VAL A 83 10.93 -11.02 12.70
N ALA A 84 11.24 -9.77 12.33
CA ALA A 84 11.86 -9.47 11.05
C ALA A 84 13.26 -10.09 10.91
N ALA A 85 14.07 -10.02 11.97
CA ALA A 85 15.41 -10.61 11.99
C ALA A 85 15.37 -12.14 11.85
N HIS A 86 14.45 -12.81 12.56
CA HIS A 86 14.38 -14.28 12.58
C HIS A 86 13.56 -14.89 11.44
N SER A 87 12.57 -14.18 10.87
CA SER A 87 11.77 -14.67 9.74
C SER A 87 12.35 -14.31 8.37
N GLY A 88 13.35 -13.43 8.31
CA GLY A 88 13.86 -12.88 7.05
C GLY A 88 12.86 -11.98 6.31
N ILE A 89 11.72 -11.65 6.92
CA ILE A 89 10.71 -10.76 6.34
C ILE A 89 10.92 -9.34 6.83
N PRO A 90 11.05 -8.34 5.93
CA PRO A 90 11.19 -6.95 6.35
C PRO A 90 10.02 -6.49 7.22
N LYS A 91 10.33 -5.75 8.30
CA LYS A 91 9.34 -5.20 9.25
C LYS A 91 8.15 -4.53 8.56
N THR A 92 8.39 -3.74 7.51
CA THR A 92 7.34 -3.04 6.74
C THR A 92 6.38 -4.00 6.05
N SER A 93 6.88 -5.15 5.57
CA SER A 93 6.05 -6.19 4.95
C SER A 93 5.20 -6.90 5.99
N ILE A 94 5.72 -7.14 7.19
CA ILE A 94 4.97 -7.72 8.31
C ILE A 94 3.82 -6.77 8.70
N VAL A 95 4.09 -5.48 8.90
CA VAL A 95 3.06 -4.48 9.25
C VAL A 95 1.97 -4.39 8.18
N ARG A 96 2.36 -4.35 6.90
CA ARG A 96 1.40 -4.34 5.79
C ARG A 96 0.54 -5.60 5.78
N HIS A 97 1.13 -6.77 6.01
CA HIS A 97 0.41 -8.04 6.09
C HIS A 97 -0.54 -8.08 7.29
N MET A 98 -0.13 -7.60 8.46
CA MET A 98 -1.01 -7.48 9.65
C MET A 98 -2.24 -6.62 9.36
N LYS A 99 -2.08 -5.51 8.61
CA LYS A 99 -3.20 -4.65 8.18
C LYS A 99 -4.12 -5.34 7.17
N ALA A 100 -3.57 -6.13 6.24
CA ALA A 100 -4.33 -6.75 5.15
C ALA A 100 -5.13 -7.98 5.60
N VAL A 101 -4.54 -8.86 6.40
CA VAL A 101 -5.14 -10.17 6.76
C VAL A 101 -5.71 -10.17 8.18
N THR A 102 -5.25 -9.29 9.06
CA THR A 102 -5.71 -9.13 10.46
C THR A 102 -5.63 -10.37 11.37
N ARG A 103 -5.07 -11.50 10.88
CA ARG A 103 -4.87 -12.75 11.64
C ARG A 103 -3.72 -12.66 12.64
N LEU A 104 -2.66 -11.92 12.31
CA LEU A 104 -1.54 -11.66 13.21
C LEU A 104 -1.79 -10.36 13.97
N LYS A 105 -1.92 -10.45 15.30
CA LYS A 105 -2.12 -9.30 16.20
C LYS A 105 -1.23 -9.45 17.43
N ALA A 106 -0.77 -8.31 17.96
CA ALA A 106 -0.12 -8.29 19.26
C ALA A 106 -1.13 -8.69 20.35
N ARG A 107 -0.69 -9.55 21.27
CA ARG A 107 -1.49 -9.98 22.42
C ARG A 107 -0.62 -9.90 23.65
N SER A 108 -1.11 -9.24 24.69
CA SER A 108 -0.59 -9.34 26.04
C SER A 108 -1.41 -10.40 26.77
N SER A 109 -0.73 -11.33 27.43
CA SER A 109 -1.34 -12.25 28.39
C SER A 109 -0.86 -11.89 29.78
N TYR A 110 -1.78 -11.71 30.71
CA TYR A 110 -1.47 -11.64 32.14
C TYR A 110 -1.58 -13.04 32.73
N VAL A 111 -0.46 -13.63 33.12
CA VAL A 111 -0.45 -14.88 33.87
C VAL A 111 -0.47 -14.51 35.35
N LYS A 112 -1.31 -15.17 36.15
CA LYS A 112 -1.28 -15.00 37.61
C LYS A 112 0.16 -15.21 38.10
N PRO A 113 0.65 -14.40 39.05
CA PRO A 113 2.00 -14.57 39.58
C PRO A 113 2.19 -16.01 40.06
N TYR A 114 3.42 -16.52 39.90
CA TYR A 114 3.76 -17.87 40.38
C TYR A 114 3.35 -18.01 41.84
N LEU A 115 2.78 -19.18 42.17
CA LEU A 115 2.36 -19.48 43.54
C LEU A 115 3.60 -19.59 44.42
N THR A 116 3.95 -18.49 45.06
CA THR A 116 4.98 -18.41 46.08
C THR A 116 4.34 -18.65 47.45
N GLU A 117 5.14 -19.11 48.41
CA GLU A 117 4.68 -19.38 49.79
C GLU A 117 3.98 -18.16 50.41
N ALA A 118 4.47 -16.95 50.13
CA ALA A 118 3.86 -15.69 50.53
C ALA A 118 2.46 -15.43 49.92
N ASN A 119 2.16 -15.98 48.74
CA ASN A 119 0.93 -15.73 48.00
C ASN A 119 -0.10 -16.86 48.11
N GLN A 120 0.22 -17.95 48.81
CA GLN A 120 -0.66 -19.11 48.98
C GLN A 120 -1.94 -18.78 49.75
N HIS A 121 -1.88 -17.86 50.72
CA HIS A 121 -3.05 -17.50 51.54
C HIS A 121 -4.13 -16.77 50.73
N LEU A 122 -3.74 -15.96 49.74
CA LEU A 122 -4.65 -15.17 48.92
C LEU A 122 -5.49 -16.03 47.97
N HIS A 123 -5.01 -17.22 47.60
CA HIS A 123 -5.75 -18.11 46.69
C HIS A 123 -6.90 -18.86 47.41
N LYS A 124 -6.79 -19.11 48.72
CA LYS A 124 -7.81 -19.84 49.50
C LYS A 124 -9.06 -19.00 49.83
N ILE A 125 -8.96 -17.68 49.72
CA ILE A 125 -10.05 -16.74 50.04
C ILE A 125 -11.00 -16.54 48.86
N ILE A 126 -10.56 -16.85 47.63
CA ILE A 126 -11.31 -16.55 46.40
C ILE A 126 -12.17 -17.75 45.95
N ASP A 127 -11.87 -18.96 46.44
CA ASP A 127 -12.51 -20.22 46.04
C ASP A 127 -13.50 -20.79 47.10
N GLY A 128 -13.89 -19.99 48.10
CA GLY A 128 -14.87 -20.34 49.14
C GLY A 128 -15.99 -19.31 49.24
#